data_AF-A0A9X2ZN34-F1
#
_entry.id   AF-A0A9X2ZN34-F1
#
_cell.length_a   1.000
_cell.length_b   1.000
_cell.length_c   1.000
_cell.angle_alpha   90.00
_cell.angle_beta   90.00
_cell.angle_gamma   90.00
#
_symmetry.space_group_name_H-M   'P 1'
#
loop_
_entity.id
_entity.type
_entity.pdbx_description
1 polymer ?
#
loop_
_entity_poly.entity_id
_entity_poly.type
_entity_poly.pdbx_seq_one_letter_code
_entity_poly.pdbx_strand_id
1 'polypeptide(L)' 'MSPFTARELHLVVDHRSEQLPVPERAGLTPGSENDLRALRRVLSTIEGGVLCGDKAYCDGPLKERLAKD' A
#
# COMPACT_ATOMS: atom_id res chain seq x y z
N MET A 1 7.65 14.85 -28.65
CA MET A 1 8.10 14.51 -27.29
C MET A 1 7.14 13.48 -26.73
N SER A 2 7.64 12.34 -26.23
CA SER A 2 6.79 11.40 -25.47
C SER A 2 6.47 12.04 -24.12
N PRO A 3 5.22 12.01 -23.62
CA PRO A 3 4.93 12.53 -22.29
C PRO A 3 5.65 11.67 -21.24
N PHE A 4 6.40 12.31 -20.34
CA PHE A 4 6.92 11.64 -19.15
C PHE A 4 5.73 11.30 -18.25
N THR A 5 5.40 10.01 -18.13
CA THR A 5 4.39 9.55 -17.18
C THR A 5 5.06 9.33 -15.83
N ALA A 6 4.58 10.02 -14.79
CA ALA A 6 5.04 9.79 -13.42
C ALA A 6 4.85 8.33 -13.02
N ARG A 7 5.77 7.83 -12.18
CA ARG A 7 5.74 6.47 -11.63
C ARG A 7 5.82 6.54 -10.11
N GLU A 8 5.14 5.62 -9.46
CA GLU A 8 5.23 5.41 -8.02
C GLU A 8 5.91 4.09 -7.73
N LEU A 9 6.76 4.08 -6.70
CA LEU A 9 7.43 2.90 -6.17
C LEU A 9 6.73 2.47 -4.88
N HIS A 10 6.22 1.24 -4.89
CA HIS A 10 5.57 0.59 -3.75
C HIS A 10 6.53 -0.40 -3.13
N LEU A 11 6.72 -0.33 -1.82
CA LEU A 11 7.54 -1.28 -1.05
C LEU A 11 6.66 -1.98 -0.02
N VAL A 12 6.72 -3.30 0.02
CA VAL A 12 6.16 -4.11 1.12
C VAL A 12 7.32 -4.57 1.98
N VAL A 13 7.23 -4.25 3.27
CA VAL A 13 8.29 -4.48 4.23
C VAL A 13 7.70 -5.04 5.51
N ASP A 14 8.39 -5.99 6.11
CA ASP A 14 8.04 -6.45 7.46
C ASP A 14 8.55 -5.45 8.50
N HIS A 15 7.74 -5.19 9.52
CA HIS A 15 8.13 -4.33 10.62
C HIS A 15 9.31 -4.96 11.39
N ARG A 16 10.36 -4.16 11.61
CA ARG A 16 11.49 -4.52 12.47
C ARG A 16 11.71 -3.41 13.49
N SER A 17 11.59 -3.73 14.76
CA SER A 17 11.82 -2.76 15.84
C SER A 17 13.25 -2.24 15.77
N GLU A 18 13.41 -0.92 15.83
CA GLU A 18 14.70 -0.20 15.86
C GLU A 18 15.62 -0.44 14.65
N GLN A 19 15.09 -0.98 13.55
CA GLN A 19 15.87 -1.21 12.33
C GLN A 19 15.13 -0.69 11.11
N LEU A 20 15.89 -0.25 10.11
CA LEU A 20 15.32 0.02 8.80
C LEU A 20 14.77 -1.30 8.23
N PRO A 21 13.48 -1.34 7.87
CA PRO A 21 12.88 -2.55 7.37
C PRO A 21 13.44 -2.84 5.96
N VAL A 22 13.74 -4.11 5.70
CA VAL A 22 14.28 -4.55 4.41
C VAL A 22 13.11 -4.80 3.46
N PRO A 23 13.11 -4.22 2.25
CA PRO A 23 12.05 -4.49 1.29
C PRO A 23 12.12 -5.92 0.78
N GLU A 24 11.07 -6.68 1.02
CA GLU A 24 10.94 -8.04 0.48
C GLU A 24 10.30 -8.03 -0.91
N ARG A 25 9.44 -7.03 -1.17
CA ARG A 25 8.74 -6.90 -2.44
C ARG A 25 8.70 -5.43 -2.86
N ALA A 26 8.90 -5.21 -4.15
CA ALA A 26 8.85 -3.89 -4.77
C ALA A 26 7.98 -3.92 -6.03
N GLY A 27 7.22 -2.85 -6.28
CA GLY A 27 6.36 -2.72 -7.45
C GLY A 27 6.32 -1.29 -7.98
N LEU A 28 6.14 -1.14 -9.29
CA LEU A 28 5.98 0.15 -9.96
C LEU A 28 4.58 0.27 -10.56
N THR A 29 3.91 1.39 -10.31
CA THR A 29 2.63 1.75 -10.96
C THR A 29 2.74 3.10 -11.67
N PRO A 30 1.84 3.43 -12.60
CA PRO A 30 1.62 4.83 -12.97
C PRO A 30 1.34 5.64 -11.70
N GLY A 31 1.88 6.86 -11.60
CA GLY A 31 1.64 7.75 -10.44
C GLY A 31 0.22 8.32 -10.37
N SER A 32 -0.66 7.91 -11.28
CA SER A 32 -2.10 8.16 -11.21
C SER A 32 -2.88 6.99 -10.61
N GLU A 33 -2.24 5.85 -10.35
CA GLU A 33 -2.87 4.68 -9.76
C GLU A 33 -3.02 4.88 -8.26
N ASN A 34 -4.17 4.52 -7.70
CA ASN A 34 -4.40 4.63 -6.26
C ASN A 34 -3.61 3.57 -5.47
N ASP A 35 -2.93 3.98 -4.40
CA ASP A 35 -2.10 3.11 -3.54
C ASP A 35 -2.83 1.86 -3.05
N LEU A 36 -4.09 1.98 -2.58
CA LEU A 36 -4.86 0.83 -2.07
C LEU A 36 -5.15 -0.16 -3.20
N ARG A 37 -5.40 0.32 -4.41
CA ARG A 37 -5.63 -0.53 -5.58
C ARG A 37 -4.35 -1.22 -6.03
N ALA A 38 -3.21 -0.52 -5.95
CA ALA A 38 -1.89 -1.08 -6.21
C ALA A 38 -1.55 -2.18 -5.18
N LEU A 39 -1.69 -1.88 -3.89
CA LEU A 39 -1.42 -2.80 -2.78
C LEU A 39 -2.34 -4.01 -2.78
N ARG A 40 -3.62 -3.88 -3.15
CA ARG A 40 -4.58 -5.00 -3.17
C ARG A 40 -4.09 -6.21 -3.97
N ARG A 41 -3.30 -5.99 -5.03
CA ARG A 41 -2.70 -7.07 -5.83
C ARG A 41 -1.72 -7.92 -5.04
N VAL A 42 -1.02 -7.32 -4.08
CA VAL A 42 0.03 -7.96 -3.28
C VAL A 42 -0.51 -8.42 -1.93
N LEU A 43 -1.49 -7.72 -1.35
CA LEU A 43 -2.08 -8.05 -0.04
C LEU A 43 -2.59 -9.49 0.05
N SER A 44 -3.21 -10.01 -1.02
CA SER A 44 -3.69 -11.40 -1.06
C SER A 44 -2.59 -12.47 -0.98
N THR A 45 -1.33 -12.08 -1.14
CA THR A 45 -0.15 -12.96 -1.13
C THR A 45 0.71 -12.78 0.12
N ILE A 46 0.21 -12.04 1.11
CA ILE A 46 0.87 -11.82 2.40
C ILE A 46 0.09 -12.64 3.44
N GLU A 47 0.73 -13.66 3.98
CA GLU A 47 0.15 -14.53 5.00
C GLU A 47 0.74 -14.20 6.37
N GLY A 48 -0.12 -13.89 7.34
CA GLY A 48 0.32 -13.51 8.68
C GLY A 48 0.92 -12.10 8.74
N GLY A 49 0.33 -11.23 9.55
CA GLY A 49 0.79 -9.85 9.73
C GLY A 49 -0.36 -8.89 10.00
N VAL A 50 -0.03 -7.70 10.48
CA VAL A 50 -0.98 -6.59 10.64
C VAL A 50 -0.66 -5.54 9.59
N LEU A 51 -1.65 -5.19 8.76
CA LEU A 51 -1.49 -4.11 7.80
C LEU A 51 -1.48 -2.78 8.54
N CYS A 52 -0.29 -2.22 8.71
CA CYS A 52 -0.10 -0.88 9.28
C CYS A 52 0.05 0.14 8.14
N GLY A 53 -1.05 0.80 7.77
CA GLY A 53 -1.02 1.88 6.78
C GLY A 53 -0.61 3.20 7.42
N ASP A 54 0.53 3.75 7.03
CA ASP A 54 1.03 5.06 7.54
C ASP A 54 0.13 6.24 7.11
N LYS A 55 -0.60 6.10 5.99
CA LYS A 55 -1.65 7.05 5.55
C LYS A 55 -2.82 6.33 4.88
N ALA A 56 -3.70 5.72 5.67
CA ALA A 56 -4.99 5.25 5.18
C ALA A 56 -6.04 6.34 5.37
N TYR A 57 -6.42 7.02 4.28
CA TYR A 57 -7.57 7.92 4.30
C TYR A 57 -8.83 7.11 4.03
N CYS A 58 -9.79 7.20 4.96
CA CYS A 58 -11.08 6.55 4.88
C CYS A 58 -12.15 7.60 4.60
N ASP A 59 -12.93 7.44 3.53
CA ASP A 59 -14.09 8.30 3.32
C ASP A 59 -15.20 7.98 4.34
N GLY A 60 -16.15 8.91 4.52
CA GLY A 60 -17.22 8.78 5.50
C GLY A 60 -17.99 7.45 5.40
N PRO A 61 -18.47 7.07 4.19
CA PRO A 61 -19.16 5.80 4.00
C PRO A 61 -18.32 4.55 4.31
N LEU A 62 -17.04 4.53 3.94
CA LEU A 62 -16.15 3.40 4.23
C LEU A 62 -15.87 3.28 5.74
N LYS A 63 -15.76 4.42 6.44
CA LYS A 63 -15.54 4.46 7.90
C LYS A 63 -16.69 3.82 8.66
N GLU A 64 -17.92 4.14 8.27
CA GLU A 64 -19.13 3.60 8.91
C GLU A 64 -19.28 2.08 8.70
N ARG A 65 -18.79 1.56 7.57
CA ARG A 65 -18.80 0.12 7.28
C ARG A 65 -17.77 -0.63 8.13
N LEU A 66 -16.54 -0.11 8.19
CA LEU A 66 -15.47 -0.73 8.98
C LEU A 66 -15.74 -0.74 10.48
N ALA A 67 -16.52 0.21 11.00
CA ALA A 67 -16.88 0.28 12.42
C ALA A 67 -17.95 -0.73 12.85
N LYS A 68 -18.59 -1.42 11.90
CA LYS A 68 -19.66 -2.40 12.16
C LYS A 68 -19.19 -3.86 12.06
N ASP A 69 -17.94 -4.07 11.63
CA ASP A 69 -17.24 -5.36 11.59
C ASP A 69 -16.30 -5.50 12.80
#